data_AF-A0A3N5PTY2-F1
#
_entry.id   AF-A0A3N5PTY2-F1
#
_cell.length_a   1.000
_cell.length_b   1.000
_cell.length_c   1.000
_cell.angle_alpha   90.00
_cell.angle_beta   90.00
_cell.angle_gamma   90.00
#
_symmetry.space_group_name_H-M   'P 1'
#
loop_
_entity.id
_entity.type
_entity.pdbx_description
1 polymer ?
#
loop_
_entity_poly.entity_id
_entity_poly.type
_entity_poly.pdbx_seq_one_letter_code
_entity_poly.pdbx_strand_id
1 'polypeptide(L)'
;SRYLPFISCILFFLLALAGGLTVAYPYILPPSIRIVDAASSTPTLVFMLVGIGPLIPVMLLYNIYLYRVFRGKITQADESYH
;
A
#
# COMPACT_ATOMS: atom_id res chain seq x y z
N SER A 1 -20.85 -11.33 -9.46
CA SER A 1 -19.42 -11.56 -9.15
C SER A 1 -18.54 -10.82 -10.18
N ARG A 2 -18.33 -9.49 -10.05
CA ARG A 2 -17.53 -8.70 -11.02
C ARG A 2 -16.29 -8.05 -10.42
N TYR A 3 -16.24 -7.88 -9.09
CA TYR A 3 -15.12 -7.29 -8.36
C TYR A 3 -14.17 -8.33 -7.72
N LEU A 4 -14.55 -9.62 -7.76
CA LEU A 4 -13.73 -10.71 -7.24
C LEU A 4 -12.30 -10.74 -7.82
N PRO A 5 -12.06 -10.64 -9.14
CA PRO A 5 -10.68 -10.67 -9.66
C PRO A 5 -9.84 -9.47 -9.18
N PHE A 6 -10.45 -8.30 -9.03
CA PHE A 6 -9.77 -7.09 -8.54
C PHE A 6 -9.35 -7.23 -7.07
N ILE A 7 -10.26 -7.70 -6.21
CA ILE A 7 -9.97 -7.92 -4.78
C ILE A 7 -8.92 -9.03 -4.61
N SER A 8 -9.02 -10.11 -5.39
CA SER A 8 -8.03 -11.18 -5.36
C SER A 8 -6.64 -10.70 -5.74
N CYS A 9 -6.51 -9.85 -6.77
CA CYS A 9 -5.21 -9.27 -7.16
C CYS A 9 -4.61 -8.42 -6.04
N ILE A 10 -5.42 -7.58 -5.39
CA ILE A 10 -4.98 -6.80 -4.22
C ILE A 10 -4.51 -7.72 -3.09
N LEU A 11 -5.26 -8.77 -2.78
CA LEU A 11 -4.89 -9.72 -1.74
C LEU A 11 -3.58 -10.45 -2.08
N PHE A 12 -3.41 -10.91 -3.31
CA PHE A 12 -2.18 -11.54 -3.78
C PHE A 12 -0.99 -10.59 -3.71
N PHE A 13 -1.17 -9.33 -4.09
CA PHE A 13 -0.13 -8.31 -4.01
C PHE A 13 0.31 -8.04 -2.56
N LEU A 14 -0.66 -7.88 -1.65
CA LEU A 14 -0.39 -7.71 -0.22
C LEU A 14 0.31 -8.94 0.37
N LEU A 15 -0.11 -10.15 -0.02
CA LEU A 15 0.50 -11.39 0.43
C LEU A 15 1.94 -11.53 -0.08
N ALA A 16 2.20 -11.16 -1.33
CA ALA A 16 3.55 -11.17 -1.90
C ALA A 16 4.48 -10.16 -1.18
N LEU A 17 3.98 -8.96 -0.87
CA LEU A 17 4.71 -7.99 -0.06
C LEU A 17 5.01 -8.53 1.35
N ALA A 18 4.01 -9.09 2.03
CA ALA A 18 4.19 -9.67 3.36
C ALA A 18 5.15 -10.87 3.35
N GLY A 19 5.07 -11.73 2.34
CA GLY A 19 5.98 -12.85 2.13
C GLY A 19 7.42 -12.38 1.93
N GLY A 20 7.63 -11.34 1.11
CA GLY A 20 8.95 -10.72 0.91
C GLY A 20 9.54 -10.16 2.21
N LEU A 21 8.72 -9.47 3.02
CA LEU A 21 9.15 -8.97 4.32
C LEU A 21 9.55 -10.10 5.28
N THR A 22 8.80 -11.21 5.27
CA THR A 22 9.09 -12.38 6.11
C THR A 22 10.42 -13.04 5.71
N VAL A 23 10.72 -13.11 4.42
CA VAL A 23 11.99 -13.64 3.90
C VAL A 23 13.17 -12.73 4.26
N ALA A 24 12.97 -11.41 4.26
CA ALA A 24 14.00 -10.44 4.64
C ALA A 24 14.22 -10.35 6.16
N TYR A 25 13.26 -10.74 6.98
CA TYR A 25 13.44 -10.74 8.43
C TYR A 25 14.40 -11.86 8.87
N PRO A 26 15.42 -11.62 9.73
CA PRO A 26 15.71 -10.42 10.51
C PRO A 26 16.75 -9.46 9.91
N TYR A 27 17.26 -9.73 8.70
CA TYR A 27 18.36 -9.01 8.07
C TYR A 27 17.90 -8.22 6.85
N ILE A 28 17.82 -6.89 6.97
CA ILE A 28 17.40 -6.04 5.85
C ILE A 28 18.47 -5.94 4.75
N LEU A 29 19.75 -6.14 5.13
CA LEU A 29 20.95 -6.11 4.26
C LEU A 29 21.93 -7.22 4.69
N PRO A 30 22.21 -8.24 3.86
CA PRO A 30 23.28 -9.22 4.13
C PRO A 30 24.64 -8.53 3.95
N PRO A 31 25.48 -8.41 5.02
CA PRO A 31 26.08 -9.56 5.70
C PRO A 31 26.00 -9.54 7.25
N SER A 32 25.37 -8.54 7.89
CA SER A 32 25.36 -8.45 9.37
C SER A 32 24.48 -7.38 10.01
N ILE A 33 23.72 -6.57 9.25
CA ILE A 33 22.89 -5.52 9.84
C ILE A 33 21.48 -6.05 10.12
N ARG A 34 21.17 -6.25 11.40
CA ARG A 34 19.82 -6.60 11.85
C ARG A 34 18.95 -5.33 11.85
N ILE A 35 17.65 -5.53 11.73
CA ILE A 35 16.66 -4.43 11.76
C ILE A 35 16.81 -3.55 13.02
N VAL A 36 17.16 -4.16 14.15
CA VAL A 36 17.36 -3.46 15.42
C VAL A 36 18.62 -2.59 15.44
N ASP A 37 19.67 -3.01 14.72
CA ASP A 37 20.93 -2.26 14.67
C ASP A 37 20.84 -1.10 13.66
N ALA A 38 19.95 -1.22 12.67
CA ALA A 38 19.61 -0.15 11.72
C ALA A 38 18.56 0.84 12.26
N ALA A 39 17.98 0.59 13.43
CA ALA A 39 16.93 1.44 13.98
C ALA A 39 17.51 2.79 14.44
N SER A 40 16.85 3.88 14.04
CA SER A 40 17.16 5.22 14.56
C SER A 40 16.80 5.34 16.05
N SER A 41 17.29 6.39 16.71
CA SER A 41 16.98 6.64 18.12
C SER A 41 15.46 6.66 18.38
N THR A 42 15.02 6.11 19.51
CA THR A 42 13.61 6.01 19.89
C THR A 42 12.82 7.33 19.71
N PRO A 43 13.29 8.51 20.15
CA PRO A 43 12.54 9.76 19.96
C PRO A 43 12.40 10.15 18.48
N THR A 44 13.40 9.90 17.64
CA THR A 44 13.31 10.14 16.20
C THR A 44 12.27 9.24 15.54
N LEU A 45 12.22 7.96 15.93
CA LEU A 45 11.26 7.00 15.40
C LEU A 45 9.82 7.40 15.75
N VAL A 46 9.59 7.82 17.00
CA VAL A 46 8.27 8.31 17.44
C VAL A 46 7.89 9.59 16.71
N PHE A 47 8.83 10.53 16.51
CA PHE A 47 8.58 11.75 15.73
C PHE A 47 8.16 11.45 14.29
N MET A 48 8.89 10.54 13.61
CA MET A 48 8.53 10.09 12.27
C MET A 48 7.16 9.39 12.24
N LEU A 49 6.87 8.54 13.23
CA LEU A 49 5.58 7.85 13.33
C LEU A 49 4.42 8.82 13.50
N VAL A 50 4.58 9.87 14.32
CA VAL A 50 3.55 10.91 14.49
C VAL A 50 3.42 11.78 13.24
N GLY A 51 4.50 12.06 12.53
CA GLY A 51 4.46 12.84 11.29
C GLY A 51 3.83 12.10 10.11
N ILE A 52 4.25 10.85 9.86
CA ILE A 52 3.86 10.06 8.69
C ILE A 52 2.66 9.16 8.98
N GLY A 53 2.52 8.67 10.21
CA GLY A 53 1.44 7.78 10.63
C GLY A 53 0.04 8.25 10.24
N PRO A 54 -0.37 9.51 10.50
CA PRO A 54 -1.67 10.02 10.08
C PRO A 54 -1.74 10.35 8.57
N LEU A 55 -0.61 10.50 7.87
CA LEU A 55 -0.59 10.73 6.43
C LEU A 55 -1.00 9.48 5.63
N ILE A 56 -0.64 8.29 6.11
CA ILE A 56 -1.00 7.00 5.48
C ILE A 56 -2.53 6.81 5.35
N PRO A 57 -3.34 6.90 6.43
CA PRO A 57 -4.78 6.74 6.32
C PRO A 57 -5.43 7.86 5.50
N VAL A 58 -4.91 9.09 5.57
CA VAL A 58 -5.39 10.20 4.73
C VAL A 58 -5.17 9.89 3.26
N MET A 59 -3.98 9.41 2.87
CA MET A 59 -3.71 9.02 1.49
C MET A 59 -4.57 7.85 1.04
N LEU A 60 -4.79 6.85 1.91
CA LEU A 60 -5.64 5.71 1.57
C LEU A 60 -7.10 6.17 1.33
N LEU A 61 -7.63 7.02 2.20
CA LEU A 61 -8.96 7.62 2.05
C LEU A 61 -9.07 8.44 0.76
N TYR A 62 -8.05 9.24 0.45
CA TYR A 62 -8.02 10.02 -0.78
C TYR A 62 -8.06 9.12 -2.03
N ASN A 63 -7.28 8.04 -2.07
CA ASN A 63 -7.30 7.08 -3.17
C ASN A 63 -8.66 6.37 -3.30
N ILE A 64 -9.29 5.99 -2.18
CA ILE A 64 -10.65 5.41 -2.17
C ILE A 64 -11.67 6.43 -2.69
N TYR A 65 -11.56 7.68 -2.27
CA TYR A 65 -12.44 8.77 -2.70
C TYR A 65 -12.29 9.04 -4.20
N LEU A 66 -11.05 9.10 -4.71
CA LEU A 66 -10.75 9.13 -6.15
C LEU A 66 -11.47 8.02 -6.90
N TYR A 67 -11.31 6.77 -6.44
CA TYR A 67 -11.99 5.64 -7.07
C TYR A 67 -13.51 5.83 -7.06
N ARG A 68 -14.10 6.34 -5.98
CA ARG A 68 -15.54 6.66 -5.94
C ARG A 68 -15.94 7.77 -6.91
N VAL A 69 -15.20 8.87 -6.96
CA VAL A 69 -15.51 10.04 -7.80
C VAL A 69 -15.41 9.71 -9.29
N PHE A 70 -14.41 8.91 -9.69
CA PHE A 70 -14.17 8.58 -11.10
C PHE A 70 -14.92 7.34 -11.59
N ARG A 71 -15.47 6.51 -10.69
CA ARG A 71 -16.22 5.29 -11.05
C ARG A 71 -17.55 5.53 -11.77
N GLY A 72 -18.02 6.78 -11.87
CA GLY A 72 -19.32 7.12 -12.47
C GLY A 72 -19.28 7.84 -13.82
N LYS A 73 -18.11 8.06 -14.43
CA LYS A 73 -17.99 8.91 -15.64
C LYS A 73 -17.67 8.17 -16.94
N ILE A 74 -17.72 6.84 -16.94
CA ILE A 74 -17.65 6.07 -18.19
C ILE A 74 -19.07 5.96 -18.75
N THR A 75 -19.62 7.10 -19.15
CA THR A 75 -20.75 7.08 -20.09
C THR A 75 -20.22 6.40 -21.34
N GLN A 76 -20.90 5.35 -21.79
CA GLN A 76 -20.76 4.76 -23.11
C GLN A 76 -20.91 5.87 -24.15
N ALA A 77 -19.83 6.54 -24.50
CA ALA A 77 -19.78 7.55 -25.56
C ALA A 77 -19.17 6.99 -26.84
N ASP A 78 -18.99 5.67 -26.94
CA ASP A 78 -18.43 4.99 -28.11
C ASP A 78 -19.16 3.68 -28.46
N GLU A 79 -20.46 3.57 -28.15
CA GLU A 79 -21.31 2.44 -28.59
C GLU A 79 -22.47 2.89 -29.50
N SER A 80 -22.35 4.10 -30.08
CA SER A 80 -23.27 4.62 -31.10
C SER A 80 -22.55 5.31 -32.26
N TYR A 81 -21.34 4.85 -32.59
CA TYR A 81 -20.82 4.95 -33.96
C TYR A 81 -19.80 3.83 -34.21
N HIS A 82 -20.21 2.91 -35.08
CA HIS A 82 -19.55 1.70 -35.58
C HIS A 82 -19.78 0.42 -34.78
#